data_AF-A0AAP2K9I6-F1
#
_entry.id   AF-A0AAP2K9I6-F1
#
_cell.length_a   1.000
_cell.length_b   1.000
_cell.length_c   1.000
_cell.angle_alpha   90.00
_cell.angle_beta   90.00
_cell.angle_gamma   90.00
#
_symmetry.space_group_name_H-M   'P 1'
#
loop_
_entity.id
_entity.type
_entity.pdbx_description
1 polymer ?
#
loop_
_entity_poly.entity_id
_entity_poly.type
_entity_poly.pdbx_seq_one_letter_code
_entity_poly.pdbx_strand_id
1 'polypeptide(L)'
;MENKDIAKAVIEAIGGRDNVSSVAHCATRLRVMVKDEAKIDKDRVENLEKVQGAFFNSGQYQIIFGTGTVNKIYDEVVALGLPTSSTGEQKAEAAKKGNWFQRAVRTFGDVFVPILPAIVATGLFMGIRGAINNDTILGLFGTTSKAFAASDFYTYTVVLTDTAFAFFPALISWSAFRVFGGNPVIGIVLGLMLVNTALPNAWDVASGAAKPIMFFGFIPVVGYQNSVLPAFFIGLLGAKLEKWLHKKIPDVLDLLVVPFLTFLVMSVLGLFVIGPIFHSLENVILAATKAILALPFGLAGLILGGVHQLIVVTGVHHIFNLLEAQLIANEGKDAFNAIITAAMTAQAGATLAVGVKTKSKKLKALAFPAALSAGLGITEPAIFGVNLRYGKPFVLGLVAGAAGGWLASILGLAGTGFGITIIPGTLLYLNGQVLQYIFMVLVTTGLGFGLTYAFGYKDAEEEVTEAKEVVEANEAAAPVLADETIVSPIVGQMFDLKDVNDPVFSSGAMGQGIAVKPSEGVVYAPADAEVTIAFATGHAYGLKTAKGAEILIHVGIDTVSMNGDGFDQKVAQGDKVKAGDVLGTFDAAKIAAAGLDDTTMVIVTNTADYASVTPVAEGTVAKGDAVIELKA
;
A
#
# COMPACT_ATOMS: atom_id res chain seq x y z
N MET A 1 -29.76 -25.31 -15.64
CA MET A 1 -30.37 -24.37 -16.61
C MET A 1 -29.44 -24.16 -17.80
N GLU A 2 -30.01 -23.83 -18.97
CA GLU A 2 -29.21 -23.35 -20.12
C GLU A 2 -28.59 -21.98 -19.81
N ASN A 3 -27.44 -21.65 -20.39
CA ASN A 3 -26.70 -20.41 -20.10
C ASN A 3 -27.55 -19.15 -20.36
N LYS A 4 -28.44 -19.21 -21.35
CA LYS A 4 -29.39 -18.14 -21.69
C LYS A 4 -30.39 -17.85 -20.58
N ASP A 5 -30.85 -18.87 -19.85
CA ASP A 5 -31.82 -18.70 -18.76
C ASP A 5 -31.13 -18.13 -17.51
N ILE A 6 -29.88 -18.56 -17.26
CA ILE A 6 -29.03 -17.97 -16.21
C ILE A 6 -28.78 -16.49 -16.51
N ALA A 7 -28.43 -16.15 -17.75
CA ALA A 7 -28.20 -14.76 -18.17
C ALA A 7 -29.45 -13.87 -18.00
N LYS A 8 -30.65 -14.38 -18.29
CA LYS A 8 -31.92 -13.66 -18.00
C LYS A 8 -32.12 -13.44 -16.51
N ALA A 9 -31.91 -14.49 -15.71
CA ALA A 9 -32.06 -14.40 -14.26
C ALA A 9 -31.06 -13.41 -13.63
N VAL A 10 -29.83 -13.36 -14.15
CA VAL A 10 -28.83 -12.33 -13.79
C VAL A 10 -29.36 -10.94 -14.10
N ILE A 11 -29.88 -10.70 -15.31
CA ILE A 11 -30.41 -9.38 -15.73
C ILE A 11 -31.56 -8.93 -14.84
N GLU A 12 -32.47 -9.84 -14.47
CA GLU A 12 -33.55 -9.53 -13.55
C GLU A 12 -33.05 -9.20 -12.15
N ALA A 13 -32.12 -10.00 -11.61
CA ALA A 13 -31.62 -9.86 -10.26
C ALA A 13 -30.74 -8.60 -10.07
N ILE A 14 -30.09 -8.09 -11.13
CA ILE A 14 -29.35 -6.81 -11.09
C ILE A 14 -30.25 -5.57 -11.29
N GLY A 15 -31.56 -5.72 -11.27
CA GLY A 15 -32.53 -4.61 -11.39
C GLY A 15 -32.94 -4.29 -12.83
N GLY A 16 -32.76 -5.22 -13.76
CA GLY A 16 -33.15 -5.10 -15.17
C GLY A 16 -32.12 -4.37 -16.04
N ARG A 17 -32.34 -4.46 -17.37
CA ARG A 17 -31.48 -3.84 -18.39
C ARG A 17 -31.30 -2.33 -18.18
N ASP A 18 -32.34 -1.63 -17.74
CA ASP A 18 -32.31 -0.19 -17.53
C ASP A 18 -31.39 0.24 -16.38
N ASN A 19 -31.09 -0.67 -15.45
CA ASN A 19 -30.15 -0.43 -14.35
C ASN A 19 -28.69 -0.66 -14.76
N VAL A 20 -28.43 -1.28 -15.92
CA VAL A 20 -27.08 -1.59 -16.39
C VAL A 20 -26.55 -0.47 -17.28
N SER A 21 -25.41 0.09 -16.93
CA SER A 21 -24.64 1.01 -17.78
C SER A 21 -23.78 0.25 -18.78
N SER A 22 -23.06 -0.77 -18.33
CA SER A 22 -22.25 -1.63 -19.20
C SER A 22 -21.87 -2.95 -18.53
N VAL A 23 -21.46 -3.92 -19.35
CA VAL A 23 -20.85 -5.18 -18.92
C VAL A 23 -19.48 -5.40 -19.56
N ALA A 24 -18.62 -6.07 -18.81
CA ALA A 24 -17.34 -6.60 -19.25
C ALA A 24 -17.12 -7.96 -18.58
N HIS A 25 -16.08 -8.69 -18.97
CA HIS A 25 -15.66 -9.86 -18.22
C HIS A 25 -14.13 -9.95 -18.15
N CYS A 26 -13.65 -10.66 -17.13
CA CYS A 26 -12.27 -11.14 -17.06
C CYS A 26 -12.28 -12.66 -17.05
N ALA A 27 -11.13 -13.29 -16.77
CA ALA A 27 -10.98 -14.75 -16.81
C ALA A 27 -12.08 -15.52 -16.07
N THR A 28 -12.56 -15.02 -14.92
CA THR A 28 -13.51 -15.76 -14.05
C THR A 28 -14.79 -14.99 -13.68
N ARG A 29 -14.93 -13.72 -14.05
CA ARG A 29 -15.99 -12.84 -13.52
C ARG A 29 -16.67 -11.99 -14.58
N LEU A 30 -18.00 -11.92 -14.49
CA LEU A 30 -18.82 -10.94 -15.20
C LEU A 30 -18.82 -9.66 -14.36
N ARG A 31 -18.46 -8.54 -14.99
CA ARG A 31 -18.37 -7.23 -14.35
C ARG A 31 -19.48 -6.33 -14.88
N VAL A 32 -20.39 -5.95 -14.00
CA VAL A 32 -21.56 -5.17 -14.32
C VAL A 32 -21.42 -3.78 -13.70
N MET A 33 -21.42 -2.76 -14.54
CA MET A 33 -21.58 -1.37 -14.11
C MET A 33 -23.06 -1.08 -13.99
N VAL A 34 -23.56 -0.88 -12.77
CA VAL A 34 -24.95 -0.48 -12.53
C VAL A 34 -25.09 1.03 -12.26
N LYS A 35 -26.27 1.57 -12.57
CA LYS A 35 -26.67 2.95 -12.27
C LYS A 35 -27.06 3.10 -10.80
N ASP A 36 -27.76 2.12 -10.25
CA ASP A 36 -28.24 2.10 -8.86
C ASP A 36 -27.97 0.73 -8.22
N GLU A 37 -27.14 0.71 -7.18
CA GLU A 37 -26.81 -0.51 -6.43
C GLU A 37 -28.01 -1.04 -5.63
N ALA A 38 -28.89 -0.15 -5.14
CA ALA A 38 -30.01 -0.54 -4.29
C ALA A 38 -31.08 -1.38 -5.01
N LYS A 39 -31.01 -1.44 -6.35
CA LYS A 39 -31.88 -2.26 -7.19
C LYS A 39 -31.36 -3.68 -7.43
N ILE A 40 -30.16 -4.00 -6.95
CA ILE A 40 -29.60 -5.34 -7.04
C ILE A 40 -30.18 -6.17 -5.90
N ASP A 41 -30.81 -7.28 -6.27
CA ASP A 41 -31.22 -8.35 -5.38
C ASP A 41 -30.03 -9.29 -5.16
N LYS A 42 -29.17 -8.94 -4.19
CA LYS A 42 -27.89 -9.63 -3.94
C LYS A 42 -28.09 -11.09 -3.59
N ASP A 43 -29.04 -11.37 -2.70
CA ASP A 43 -29.42 -12.72 -2.29
C ASP A 43 -29.85 -13.56 -3.50
N ARG A 44 -30.65 -12.98 -4.40
CA ARG A 44 -31.06 -13.69 -5.62
C ARG A 44 -29.88 -14.00 -6.53
N VAL A 45 -28.95 -13.05 -6.73
CA VAL A 45 -27.77 -13.25 -7.60
C VAL A 45 -26.87 -14.37 -7.07
N GLU A 46 -26.58 -14.38 -5.77
CA GLU A 46 -25.71 -15.38 -5.16
C GLU A 46 -26.28 -16.80 -5.22
N ASN A 47 -27.61 -16.93 -5.24
CA ASN A 47 -28.30 -18.20 -5.37
C ASN A 47 -28.57 -18.63 -6.82
N LEU A 48 -28.10 -17.88 -7.83
CA LEU A 48 -28.24 -18.30 -9.23
C LEU A 48 -27.32 -19.48 -9.56
N GLU A 49 -27.81 -20.38 -10.40
CA GLU A 49 -27.05 -21.55 -10.86
C GLU A 49 -25.74 -21.12 -11.55
N LYS A 50 -24.62 -21.78 -11.21
CA LYS A 50 -23.24 -21.50 -11.66
C LYS A 50 -22.60 -20.22 -11.12
N VAL A 51 -23.29 -19.44 -10.29
CA VAL A 51 -22.66 -18.33 -9.54
C VAL A 51 -21.88 -18.92 -8.38
N GLN A 52 -20.60 -18.58 -8.30
CA GLN A 52 -19.67 -19.00 -7.23
C GLN A 52 -19.50 -17.91 -6.15
N GLY A 53 -20.13 -16.75 -6.36
CA GLY A 53 -20.12 -15.59 -5.48
C GLY A 53 -20.38 -14.30 -6.25
N ALA A 54 -20.89 -13.28 -5.58
CA ALA A 54 -21.08 -11.97 -6.17
C ALA A 54 -20.77 -10.87 -5.16
N PHE A 55 -20.12 -9.79 -5.58
CA PHE A 55 -19.76 -8.70 -4.66
C PHE A 55 -19.60 -7.38 -5.40
N PHE A 56 -19.70 -6.28 -4.67
CA PHE A 56 -19.42 -4.95 -5.19
C PHE A 56 -17.95 -4.60 -4.95
N ASN A 57 -17.21 -4.22 -5.99
CA ASN A 57 -15.83 -3.77 -5.84
C ASN A 57 -15.51 -2.71 -6.90
N SER A 58 -14.89 -1.62 -6.45
CA SER A 58 -14.39 -0.56 -7.33
C SER A 58 -15.48 -0.07 -8.28
N GLY A 59 -16.68 0.25 -7.77
CA GLY A 59 -17.78 0.82 -8.55
C GLY A 59 -18.56 -0.15 -9.45
N GLN A 60 -18.16 -1.43 -9.49
CA GLN A 60 -18.71 -2.51 -10.30
C GLN A 60 -19.30 -3.61 -9.43
N TYR A 61 -20.41 -4.21 -9.88
CA TYR A 61 -20.90 -5.46 -9.32
C TYR A 61 -20.28 -6.63 -10.09
N GLN A 62 -19.54 -7.49 -9.39
CA GLN A 62 -18.80 -8.60 -9.98
C GLN A 62 -19.48 -9.90 -9.61
N ILE A 63 -19.83 -10.70 -10.61
CA ILE A 63 -20.44 -12.03 -10.44
C ILE A 63 -19.42 -13.06 -10.90
N ILE A 64 -19.03 -13.97 -10.01
CA ILE A 64 -18.05 -15.03 -10.28
C ILE A 64 -18.79 -16.21 -10.92
N PHE A 65 -18.41 -16.55 -12.14
CA PHE A 65 -18.91 -17.74 -12.85
C PHE A 65 -17.82 -18.82 -13.04
N GLY A 66 -16.55 -18.46 -12.79
CA GLY A 66 -15.40 -19.32 -13.04
C GLY A 66 -14.89 -19.25 -14.49
N THR A 67 -13.71 -19.82 -14.71
CA THR A 67 -13.01 -19.77 -16.01
C THR A 67 -13.82 -20.46 -17.10
N GLY A 68 -13.96 -19.81 -18.26
CA GLY A 68 -14.69 -20.33 -19.41
C GLY A 68 -16.22 -20.21 -19.33
N THR A 69 -16.84 -20.49 -18.18
CA THR A 69 -18.29 -20.29 -17.97
C THR A 69 -18.68 -18.82 -18.08
N VAL A 70 -17.83 -17.92 -17.57
CA VAL A 70 -18.06 -16.48 -17.66
C VAL A 70 -18.19 -15.97 -19.10
N ASN A 71 -17.42 -16.53 -20.05
CA ASN A 71 -17.47 -16.11 -21.45
C ASN A 71 -18.86 -16.44 -22.04
N LYS A 72 -19.35 -17.65 -21.76
CA LYS A 72 -20.66 -18.12 -22.23
C LYS A 72 -21.80 -17.29 -21.65
N ILE A 73 -21.73 -16.95 -20.35
CA ILE A 73 -22.73 -16.08 -19.72
C ILE A 73 -22.64 -14.65 -20.24
N TYR A 74 -21.42 -14.13 -20.45
CA TYR A 74 -21.18 -12.81 -21.04
C TYR A 74 -21.82 -12.70 -22.43
N ASP A 75 -21.58 -13.67 -23.30
CA ASP A 75 -22.12 -13.68 -24.65
C ASP A 75 -23.66 -13.66 -24.63
N GLU A 76 -24.28 -14.42 -23.71
CA GLU A 76 -25.74 -14.45 -23.55
C GLU A 76 -26.30 -13.13 -23.00
N VAL A 77 -25.69 -12.50 -21.99
CA VAL A 77 -26.18 -11.21 -21.49
C VAL A 77 -26.01 -10.08 -22.51
N VAL A 78 -24.97 -10.15 -23.36
CA VAL A 78 -24.78 -9.24 -24.50
C VAL A 78 -25.82 -9.51 -25.58
N ALA A 79 -26.12 -10.77 -25.90
CA ALA A 79 -27.17 -11.15 -26.83
C ALA A 79 -28.57 -10.72 -26.34
N LEU A 80 -28.77 -10.68 -25.03
CA LEU A 80 -29.97 -10.13 -24.38
C LEU A 80 -29.98 -8.58 -24.32
N GLY A 81 -28.91 -7.94 -24.81
CA GLY A 81 -28.86 -6.51 -25.11
C GLY A 81 -28.16 -5.64 -24.06
N LEU A 82 -27.42 -6.20 -23.11
CA LEU A 82 -26.64 -5.36 -22.19
C LEU A 82 -25.53 -4.59 -22.95
N PRO A 83 -25.33 -3.28 -22.67
CA PRO A 83 -24.26 -2.51 -23.31
C PRO A 83 -22.88 -3.06 -22.91
N THR A 84 -21.88 -3.01 -23.79
CA THR A 84 -20.52 -3.51 -23.51
C THR A 84 -19.52 -2.38 -23.32
N SER A 85 -18.45 -2.65 -22.57
CA SER A 85 -17.27 -1.77 -22.45
C SER A 85 -16.06 -2.59 -22.02
N SER A 86 -14.86 -2.09 -22.26
CA SER A 86 -13.65 -2.77 -21.76
C SER A 86 -13.53 -2.66 -20.24
N THR A 87 -12.86 -3.62 -19.59
CA THR A 87 -12.67 -3.54 -18.13
C THR A 87 -11.80 -2.34 -17.70
N GLY A 88 -10.95 -1.82 -18.60
CA GLY A 88 -10.22 -0.57 -18.41
C GLY A 88 -11.14 0.66 -18.40
N GLU A 89 -12.10 0.73 -19.32
CA GLU A 89 -13.12 1.79 -19.35
C GLU A 89 -14.05 1.74 -18.14
N GLN A 90 -14.51 0.56 -17.73
CA GLN A 90 -15.33 0.44 -16.52
C GLN A 90 -14.56 0.86 -15.26
N LYS A 91 -13.25 0.60 -15.18
CA LYS A 91 -12.40 1.05 -14.07
C LYS A 91 -12.26 2.58 -14.06
N ALA A 92 -12.10 3.18 -15.24
CA ALA A 92 -12.07 4.64 -15.39
C ALA A 92 -13.43 5.29 -15.08
N GLU A 93 -14.55 4.64 -15.40
CA GLU A 93 -15.90 5.11 -15.11
C GLU A 93 -16.26 4.96 -13.61
N ALA A 94 -15.85 3.85 -13.00
CA ALA A 94 -15.95 3.66 -11.56
C ALA A 94 -15.14 4.70 -10.76
N ALA A 95 -13.96 5.09 -11.24
CA ALA A 95 -13.17 6.17 -10.65
C ALA A 95 -13.92 7.52 -10.65
N LYS A 96 -14.90 7.70 -11.56
CA LYS A 96 -15.76 8.90 -11.63
C LYS A 96 -16.96 8.83 -10.67
N LYS A 97 -17.30 7.67 -10.09
CA LYS A 97 -18.38 7.56 -9.09
C LYS A 97 -18.02 8.21 -7.75
N GLY A 98 -19.01 8.84 -7.13
CA GLY A 98 -18.88 9.62 -5.88
C GLY A 98 -18.84 11.12 -6.13
N ASN A 99 -19.04 11.93 -5.09
CA ASN A 99 -18.92 13.38 -5.20
C ASN A 99 -17.45 13.81 -5.40
N TRP A 100 -17.22 15.05 -5.81
CA TRP A 100 -15.87 15.55 -6.12
C TRP A 100 -14.89 15.39 -4.94
N PHE A 101 -15.39 15.59 -3.71
CA PHE A 101 -14.63 15.48 -2.48
C PHE A 101 -14.20 14.03 -2.22
N GLN A 102 -15.11 13.07 -2.34
CA GLN A 102 -14.81 11.64 -2.20
C GLN A 102 -13.77 11.17 -3.22
N ARG A 103 -13.83 11.68 -4.46
CA ARG A 103 -12.81 11.36 -5.48
C ARG A 103 -11.45 11.95 -5.13
N ALA A 104 -11.40 13.19 -4.62
CA ALA A 104 -10.16 13.82 -4.19
C ALA A 104 -9.51 13.05 -3.03
N VAL A 105 -10.31 12.70 -2.01
CA VAL A 105 -9.85 11.90 -0.85
C VAL A 105 -9.34 10.52 -1.28
N ARG A 106 -10.05 9.84 -2.17
CA ARG A 106 -9.62 8.54 -2.70
C ARG A 106 -8.29 8.64 -3.44
N THR A 107 -8.16 9.61 -4.35
CA THR A 107 -6.92 9.85 -5.11
C THR A 107 -5.76 10.14 -4.17
N PHE A 108 -6.00 10.93 -3.12
CA PHE A 108 -5.00 11.19 -2.09
C PHE A 108 -4.61 9.89 -1.39
N GLY A 109 -5.59 9.09 -0.92
CA GLY A 109 -5.34 7.77 -0.33
C GLY A 109 -4.54 6.83 -1.24
N ASP A 110 -4.83 6.79 -2.54
CA ASP A 110 -4.12 5.94 -3.51
C ASP A 110 -2.63 6.30 -3.62
N VAL A 111 -2.24 7.55 -3.40
CA VAL A 111 -0.83 7.98 -3.35
C VAL A 111 -0.16 7.53 -2.05
N PHE A 112 -0.87 7.48 -0.92
CA PHE A 112 -0.28 7.12 0.37
C PHE A 112 -0.24 5.61 0.63
N VAL A 113 -1.22 4.85 0.15
CA VAL A 113 -1.29 3.41 0.42
C VAL A 113 0.00 2.63 0.08
N PRO A 114 0.66 2.87 -1.07
CA PRO A 114 1.90 2.16 -1.41
C PRO A 114 3.08 2.44 -0.47
N ILE A 115 3.08 3.58 0.21
CA ILE A 115 4.18 4.03 1.08
C ILE A 115 3.88 3.79 2.57
N LEU A 116 2.64 3.44 2.92
CA LEU A 116 2.21 3.16 4.29
C LEU A 116 3.10 2.15 5.03
N PRO A 117 3.48 0.99 4.48
CA PRO A 117 4.25 0.00 5.23
C PRO A 117 5.59 0.56 5.76
N ALA A 118 6.29 1.33 4.94
CA ALA A 118 7.56 1.94 5.32
C ALA A 118 7.38 2.98 6.43
N ILE A 119 6.36 3.84 6.32
CA ILE A 119 6.09 4.92 7.29
C ILE A 119 5.56 4.36 8.61
N VAL A 120 4.75 3.30 8.56
CA VAL A 120 4.29 2.58 9.77
C VAL A 120 5.47 2.01 10.53
N ALA A 121 6.36 1.29 9.86
CA ALA A 121 7.48 0.63 10.51
C ALA A 121 8.46 1.65 11.12
N THR A 122 8.88 2.63 10.32
CA THR A 122 9.82 3.68 10.76
C THR A 122 9.21 4.58 11.82
N GLY A 123 7.92 4.92 11.72
CA GLY A 123 7.18 5.66 12.73
C GLY A 123 7.08 4.93 14.07
N LEU A 124 6.82 3.62 14.06
CA LEU A 124 6.81 2.81 15.28
C LEU A 124 8.18 2.86 15.99
N PHE A 125 9.27 2.66 15.24
CA PHE A 125 10.63 2.77 15.79
C PHE A 125 10.93 4.20 16.28
N MET A 126 10.43 5.22 15.59
CA MET A 126 10.61 6.62 16.00
C MET A 126 9.96 6.89 17.36
N GLY A 127 8.74 6.39 17.56
CA GLY A 127 8.03 6.45 18.85
C GLY A 127 8.80 5.77 19.97
N ILE A 128 9.33 4.56 19.71
CA ILE A 128 10.16 3.81 20.66
C ILE A 128 11.45 4.59 21.00
N ARG A 129 12.16 5.10 19.99
CA ARG A 129 13.37 5.92 20.18
C ARG A 129 13.07 7.13 21.05
N GLY A 130 11.97 7.84 20.80
CA GLY A 130 11.60 9.01 21.62
C GLY A 130 11.25 8.65 23.06
N ALA A 131 10.59 7.51 23.29
CA ALA A 131 10.33 7.01 24.64
C ALA A 131 11.62 6.65 25.39
N ILE A 132 12.58 6.03 24.70
CA ILE A 132 13.90 5.71 25.26
C ILE A 132 14.70 6.98 25.51
N ASN A 133 14.63 7.99 24.64
CA ASN A 133 15.41 9.23 24.73
C ASN A 133 14.94 10.21 25.84
N ASN A 134 14.36 9.70 26.92
CA ASN A 134 13.93 10.49 28.07
C ASN A 134 14.88 10.28 29.25
N ASP A 135 15.27 11.37 29.92
CA ASP A 135 16.21 11.33 31.05
C ASP A 135 15.72 10.45 32.22
N THR A 136 14.42 10.34 32.44
CA THR A 136 13.87 9.47 33.50
C THR A 136 14.09 8.00 33.18
N ILE A 137 13.88 7.61 31.91
CA ILE A 137 14.08 6.24 31.45
C ILE A 137 15.58 5.92 31.38
N LEU A 138 16.37 6.81 30.78
CA LEU A 138 17.83 6.64 30.65
C LEU A 138 18.54 6.64 32.01
N GLY A 139 18.01 7.35 32.99
CA GLY A 139 18.49 7.31 34.37
C GLY A 139 18.44 5.91 34.99
N LEU A 140 17.48 5.06 34.59
CA LEU A 140 17.43 3.64 35.00
C LEU A 140 18.63 2.84 34.49
N PHE A 141 19.24 3.30 33.41
CA PHE A 141 20.42 2.69 32.78
C PHE A 141 21.72 3.44 33.09
N GLY A 142 21.68 4.40 34.03
CA GLY A 142 22.86 5.19 34.42
C GLY A 142 23.37 6.13 33.33
N THR A 143 22.51 6.55 32.39
CA THR A 143 22.85 7.49 31.32
C THR A 143 21.88 8.67 31.27
N THR A 144 22.11 9.60 30.35
CA THR A 144 21.26 10.79 30.12
C THR A 144 20.91 10.89 28.64
N SER A 145 19.84 11.59 28.30
CA SER A 145 19.45 11.92 26.93
C SER A 145 20.59 12.57 26.16
N LYS A 146 21.34 13.47 26.81
CA LYS A 146 22.53 14.10 26.22
C LYS A 146 23.64 13.10 25.90
N ALA A 147 23.94 12.18 26.82
CA ALA A 147 24.96 11.15 26.61
C ALA A 147 24.52 10.10 25.57
N PHE A 148 23.23 9.73 25.59
CA PHE A 148 22.64 8.83 24.62
C PHE A 148 22.66 9.43 23.21
N ALA A 149 22.24 10.70 23.06
CA ALA A 149 22.25 11.42 21.80
C ALA A 149 23.66 11.57 21.18
N ALA A 150 24.71 11.53 22.01
CA ALA A 150 26.10 11.56 21.55
C ALA A 150 26.65 10.18 21.14
N SER A 151 25.87 9.10 21.25
CA SER A 151 26.30 7.74 20.92
C SER A 151 26.10 7.37 19.45
N ASP A 152 26.96 6.50 18.93
CA ASP A 152 26.80 5.92 17.59
C ASP A 152 25.50 5.11 17.48
N PHE A 153 25.07 4.48 18.57
CA PHE A 153 23.81 3.75 18.61
C PHE A 153 22.61 4.68 18.41
N TYR A 154 22.59 5.86 19.03
CA TYR A 154 21.55 6.86 18.77
C TYR A 154 21.56 7.29 17.30
N THR A 155 22.74 7.54 16.73
CA THR A 155 22.89 7.84 15.30
C THR A 155 22.31 6.74 14.41
N TYR A 156 22.56 5.46 14.73
CA TYR A 156 21.92 4.34 14.04
C TYR A 156 20.39 4.39 14.16
N THR A 157 19.84 4.66 15.34
CA THR A 157 18.38 4.79 15.50
C THR A 157 17.82 5.95 14.70
N VAL A 158 18.54 7.08 14.57
CA VAL A 158 18.18 8.21 13.71
C VAL A 158 18.11 7.77 12.25
N VAL A 159 19.11 7.05 11.75
CA VAL A 159 19.09 6.50 10.39
C VAL A 159 17.89 5.57 10.18
N LEU A 160 17.63 4.67 11.13
CA LEU A 160 16.51 3.72 11.05
C LEU A 160 15.14 4.41 11.03
N THR A 161 14.99 5.50 11.79
CA THR A 161 13.68 6.12 12.05
C THR A 161 13.39 7.30 11.14
N ASP A 162 14.36 8.18 10.90
CA ASP A 162 14.12 9.49 10.28
C ASP A 162 14.27 9.43 8.75
N THR A 163 14.90 8.40 8.19
CA THR A 163 15.13 8.29 6.73
C THR A 163 13.84 8.37 5.92
N ALA A 164 12.81 7.59 6.27
CA ALA A 164 11.56 7.56 5.51
C ALA A 164 10.83 8.92 5.53
N PHE A 165 10.90 9.64 6.65
CA PHE A 165 10.30 10.97 6.80
C PHE A 165 11.13 12.05 6.10
N ALA A 166 12.46 12.01 6.23
CA ALA A 166 13.37 12.94 5.56
C ALA A 166 13.23 12.86 4.03
N PHE A 167 13.04 11.65 3.49
CA PHE A 167 12.80 11.40 2.06
C PHE A 167 11.31 11.25 1.70
N PHE A 168 10.40 11.70 2.56
CA PHE A 168 8.97 11.57 2.32
C PHE A 168 8.51 12.23 1.02
N PRO A 169 9.05 13.40 0.60
CA PRO A 169 8.80 13.95 -0.73
C PRO A 169 9.14 13.00 -1.90
N ALA A 170 10.22 12.23 -1.79
CA ALA A 170 10.62 11.25 -2.80
C ALA A 170 9.60 10.10 -2.89
N LEU A 171 9.19 9.56 -1.75
CA LEU A 171 8.19 8.49 -1.67
C LEU A 171 6.83 8.93 -2.22
N ILE A 172 6.38 10.14 -1.85
CA ILE A 172 5.11 10.71 -2.31
C ILE A 172 5.15 10.97 -3.82
N SER A 173 6.22 11.59 -4.33
CA SER A 173 6.34 11.91 -5.76
C SER A 173 6.43 10.65 -6.62
N TRP A 174 7.20 9.64 -6.18
CA TRP A 174 7.22 8.30 -6.79
C TRP A 174 5.81 7.69 -6.91
N SER A 175 5.08 7.68 -5.79
CA SER A 175 3.75 7.09 -5.73
C SER A 175 2.73 7.90 -6.54
N ALA A 176 2.82 9.22 -6.53
CA ALA A 176 1.99 10.10 -7.35
C ALA A 176 2.22 9.86 -8.85
N PHE A 177 3.47 9.72 -9.32
CA PHE A 177 3.74 9.36 -10.71
C PHE A 177 3.11 8.01 -11.07
N ARG A 178 3.24 7.01 -10.20
CA ARG A 178 2.58 5.71 -10.39
C ARG A 178 1.04 5.84 -10.49
N VAL A 179 0.42 6.64 -9.63
CA VAL A 179 -1.05 6.83 -9.57
C VAL A 179 -1.57 7.62 -10.78
N PHE A 180 -0.86 8.67 -11.21
CA PHE A 180 -1.26 9.52 -12.33
C PHE A 180 -0.77 8.99 -13.70
N GLY A 181 -0.03 7.88 -13.69
CA GLY A 181 0.41 7.11 -14.85
C GLY A 181 1.59 7.73 -15.61
N GLY A 182 2.51 8.38 -14.89
CA GLY A 182 3.85 8.75 -15.35
C GLY A 182 4.91 7.73 -14.89
N ASN A 183 6.17 7.95 -15.24
CA ASN A 183 7.29 7.08 -14.84
C ASN A 183 7.64 7.28 -13.34
N PRO A 184 7.47 6.25 -12.48
CA PRO A 184 7.77 6.38 -11.05
C PRO A 184 9.23 6.73 -10.74
N VAL A 185 10.18 6.36 -11.61
CA VAL A 185 11.61 6.70 -11.44
C VAL A 185 11.84 8.20 -11.66
N ILE A 186 11.15 8.82 -12.61
CA ILE A 186 11.19 10.29 -12.75
C ILE A 186 10.56 10.94 -11.52
N GLY A 187 9.44 10.39 -11.05
CA GLY A 187 8.78 10.83 -9.83
C GLY A 187 9.68 10.81 -8.60
N ILE A 188 10.38 9.69 -8.33
CA ILE A 188 11.25 9.58 -7.15
C ILE A 188 12.40 10.58 -7.22
N VAL A 189 13.02 10.74 -8.40
CA VAL A 189 14.12 11.68 -8.59
C VAL A 189 13.67 13.13 -8.39
N LEU A 190 12.50 13.52 -8.89
CA LEU A 190 11.93 14.85 -8.64
C LEU A 190 11.69 15.11 -7.16
N GLY A 191 11.18 14.11 -6.42
CA GLY A 191 11.01 14.26 -4.98
C GLY A 191 12.34 14.30 -4.22
N LEU A 192 13.37 13.57 -4.67
CA LEU A 192 14.74 13.68 -4.14
C LEU A 192 15.36 15.05 -4.39
N MET A 193 15.05 15.70 -5.51
CA MET A 193 15.50 17.09 -5.77
C MET A 193 14.96 18.07 -4.73
N LEU A 194 13.74 17.87 -4.22
CA LEU A 194 13.16 18.71 -3.17
C LEU A 194 13.81 18.56 -1.80
N VAL A 195 14.51 17.46 -1.56
CA VAL A 195 15.17 17.16 -0.28
C VAL A 195 16.68 17.01 -0.43
N ASN A 196 17.21 17.50 -1.56
CA ASN A 196 18.63 17.45 -1.84
C ASN A 196 19.42 18.17 -0.73
N THR A 197 20.53 17.58 -0.30
CA THR A 197 21.38 18.11 0.79
C THR A 197 22.04 19.45 0.46
N ALA A 198 22.06 19.86 -0.82
CA ALA A 198 22.47 21.19 -1.23
C ALA A 198 21.43 22.28 -0.88
N LEU A 199 20.19 21.89 -0.57
CA LEU A 199 19.14 22.82 -0.12
C LEU A 199 19.17 22.93 1.41
N PRO A 200 19.12 24.15 1.98
CA PRO A 200 19.10 24.33 3.42
C PRO A 200 17.79 23.76 3.98
N ASN A 201 17.86 23.00 5.06
CA ASN A 201 16.68 22.44 5.70
C ASN A 201 15.74 23.58 6.17
N ALA A 202 14.45 23.48 5.87
CA ALA A 202 13.47 24.51 6.23
C ALA A 202 13.40 24.77 7.75
N TRP A 203 13.64 23.75 8.58
CA TRP A 203 13.66 23.89 10.03
C TRP A 203 14.90 24.61 10.54
N ASP A 204 16.07 24.32 9.97
CA ASP A 204 17.30 25.05 10.29
C ASP A 204 17.16 26.53 9.90
N VAL A 205 16.48 26.82 8.79
CA VAL A 205 16.16 28.19 8.38
C VAL A 205 15.19 28.85 9.36
N ALA A 206 14.12 28.16 9.74
CA ALA A 206 13.10 28.70 10.63
C ALA A 206 13.59 28.91 12.07
N SER A 207 14.55 28.10 12.53
CA SER A 207 15.23 28.25 13.83
C SER A 207 16.38 29.28 13.80
N GLY A 208 16.82 29.70 12.61
CA GLY A 208 17.94 30.63 12.43
C GLY A 208 19.32 29.97 12.39
N ALA A 209 19.39 28.63 12.43
CA ALA A 209 20.63 27.86 12.28
C ALA A 209 21.19 27.88 10.83
N ALA A 210 20.33 28.12 9.84
CA ALA A 210 20.71 28.27 8.44
C ALA A 210 20.03 29.49 7.80
N LYS A 211 20.47 29.86 6.60
CA LYS A 211 19.82 30.88 5.76
C LYS A 211 19.23 30.22 4.51
N PRO A 212 18.06 30.68 4.03
CA PRO A 212 17.53 30.20 2.76
C PRO A 212 18.46 30.64 1.62
N ILE A 213 18.46 29.89 0.52
CA ILE A 213 19.15 30.32 -0.70
C ILE A 213 18.28 31.38 -1.36
N MET A 214 18.84 32.58 -1.56
CA MET A 214 18.12 33.68 -2.20
C MET A 214 18.33 33.63 -3.71
N PHE A 215 17.33 33.16 -4.44
CA PHE A 215 17.31 33.24 -5.89
C PHE A 215 16.71 34.58 -6.35
N PHE A 216 17.35 35.18 -7.36
CA PHE A 216 16.96 36.49 -7.93
C PHE A 216 16.89 37.65 -6.90
N GLY A 217 17.41 37.47 -5.69
CA GLY A 217 17.38 38.44 -4.60
C GLY A 217 16.08 38.51 -3.81
N PHE A 218 15.02 37.79 -4.20
CA PHE A 218 13.70 37.88 -3.54
C PHE A 218 12.97 36.55 -3.35
N ILE A 219 13.46 35.44 -3.92
CA ILE A 219 12.84 34.11 -3.76
C ILE A 219 13.65 33.31 -2.73
N PRO A 220 13.14 33.09 -1.51
CA PRO A 220 13.79 32.21 -0.55
C PRO A 220 13.51 30.75 -0.92
N VAL A 221 14.58 29.98 -1.14
CA VAL A 221 14.52 28.56 -1.46
C VAL A 221 15.12 27.75 -0.31
N VAL A 222 14.37 26.74 0.11
CA VAL A 222 14.73 25.78 1.16
C VAL A 222 14.42 24.36 0.69
N GLY A 223 14.94 23.37 1.40
CA GLY A 223 14.55 21.98 1.24
C GLY A 223 13.17 21.74 1.82
N TYR A 224 12.44 20.79 1.24
CA TYR A 224 11.07 20.44 1.63
C TYR A 224 11.02 19.10 2.38
N GLN A 225 12.04 18.82 3.21
CA GLN A 225 12.07 17.61 4.04
C GLN A 225 10.77 17.50 4.85
N ASN A 226 10.26 16.28 5.00
CA ASN A 226 8.98 16.00 5.67
C ASN A 226 7.72 16.63 5.00
N SER A 227 7.85 17.40 3.91
CA SER A 227 6.70 18.11 3.32
C SER A 227 5.87 17.22 2.38
N VAL A 228 4.55 17.23 2.58
CA VAL A 228 3.62 16.41 1.79
C VAL A 228 3.13 17.11 0.53
N LEU A 229 2.55 18.31 0.68
CA LEU A 229 1.83 18.96 -0.41
C LEU A 229 2.72 19.38 -1.59
N PRO A 230 3.91 19.98 -1.39
CA PRO A 230 4.81 20.29 -2.50
C PRO A 230 5.13 19.03 -3.33
N ALA A 231 5.45 17.93 -2.66
CA ALA A 231 5.76 16.65 -3.31
C ALA A 231 4.57 16.06 -4.07
N PHE A 232 3.37 16.09 -3.46
CA PHE A 232 2.15 15.60 -4.11
C PHE A 232 1.83 16.40 -5.38
N PHE A 233 1.90 17.73 -5.33
CA PHE A 233 1.63 18.58 -6.49
C PHE A 233 2.70 18.45 -7.58
N ILE A 234 3.97 18.31 -7.20
CA ILE A 234 5.03 18.01 -8.17
C ILE A 234 4.81 16.64 -8.81
N GLY A 235 4.44 15.63 -8.04
CA GLY A 235 4.10 14.31 -8.55
C GLY A 235 2.92 14.35 -9.53
N LEU A 236 1.83 15.03 -9.14
CA LEU A 236 0.61 15.18 -9.94
C LEU A 236 0.85 15.95 -11.24
N LEU A 237 1.48 17.12 -11.16
CA LEU A 237 1.71 17.98 -12.31
C LEU A 237 2.83 17.41 -13.19
N GLY A 238 3.86 16.84 -12.59
CA GLY A 238 4.97 16.20 -13.28
C GLY A 238 4.53 15.01 -14.11
N ALA A 239 3.73 14.10 -13.55
CA ALA A 239 3.19 12.97 -14.30
C ALA A 239 2.30 13.42 -15.48
N LYS A 240 1.54 14.51 -15.32
CA LYS A 240 0.75 15.09 -16.41
C LYS A 240 1.61 15.74 -17.48
N LEU A 241 2.65 16.47 -17.08
CA LEU A 241 3.61 17.09 -17.97
C LEU A 241 4.37 16.04 -18.78
N GLU A 242 4.91 15.01 -18.13
CA GLU A 242 5.64 13.90 -18.75
C GLU A 242 4.79 13.22 -19.84
N LYS A 243 3.55 12.84 -19.50
CA LYS A 243 2.61 12.23 -20.45
C LYS A 243 2.23 13.17 -21.61
N TRP A 244 2.20 14.47 -21.35
CA TRP A 244 1.95 15.46 -22.39
C TRP A 244 3.16 15.59 -23.32
N LEU A 245 4.38 15.57 -22.76
CA LEU A 245 5.63 15.60 -23.51
C LEU A 245 5.79 14.36 -24.39
N HIS A 246 5.51 13.14 -23.89
CA HIS A 246 5.49 11.90 -24.68
C HIS A 246 4.55 11.97 -25.89
N LYS A 247 3.48 12.78 -25.83
CA LYS A 247 2.54 12.97 -26.95
C LYS A 247 2.99 14.03 -27.95
N LYS A 248 3.97 14.86 -27.59
CA LYS A 248 4.37 16.04 -28.37
C LYS A 248 5.78 15.93 -28.93
N ILE A 249 6.65 15.17 -28.27
CA ILE A 249 8.03 14.98 -28.68
C ILE A 249 8.09 13.80 -29.65
N PRO A 250 8.85 13.91 -30.76
CA PRO A 250 9.05 12.78 -31.68
C PRO A 250 9.77 11.61 -31.00
N ASP A 251 9.38 10.37 -31.34
CA ASP A 251 9.89 9.12 -30.72
C ASP A 251 11.43 9.05 -30.64
N VAL A 252 12.14 9.56 -31.65
CA VAL A 252 13.62 9.58 -31.71
C VAL A 252 14.25 10.40 -30.57
N LEU A 253 13.52 11.40 -30.05
CA LEU A 253 13.97 12.29 -28.99
C LEU A 253 13.31 11.97 -27.64
N ASP A 254 12.33 11.07 -27.61
CA ASP A 254 11.48 10.80 -26.46
C ASP A 254 12.30 10.40 -25.22
N LEU A 255 13.20 9.42 -25.39
CA LEU A 255 14.05 8.87 -24.33
C LEU A 255 14.95 9.93 -23.64
N LEU A 256 15.35 10.97 -24.37
CA LEU A 256 16.27 12.00 -23.87
C LEU A 256 15.53 13.27 -23.43
N VAL A 257 14.65 13.79 -24.29
CA VAL A 257 14.07 15.12 -24.13
C VAL A 257 12.90 15.10 -23.15
N VAL A 258 12.09 14.03 -23.11
CA VAL A 258 10.95 13.95 -22.18
C VAL A 258 11.42 13.97 -20.72
N PRO A 259 12.35 13.10 -20.28
CA PRO A 259 12.83 13.15 -18.90
C PRO A 259 13.56 14.46 -18.59
N PHE A 260 14.38 14.97 -19.51
CA PHE A 260 15.10 16.24 -19.34
C PHE A 260 14.14 17.41 -19.09
N LEU A 261 13.14 17.60 -19.95
CA LEU A 261 12.18 18.70 -19.79
C LEU A 261 11.29 18.52 -18.56
N THR A 262 10.91 17.28 -18.25
CA THR A 262 10.14 16.98 -17.04
C THR A 262 10.93 17.40 -15.79
N PHE A 263 12.22 17.02 -15.69
CA PHE A 263 13.07 17.43 -14.58
C PHE A 263 13.28 18.94 -14.52
N LEU A 264 13.63 19.57 -15.64
CA LEU A 264 13.92 21.00 -15.69
C LEU A 264 12.70 21.83 -15.30
N VAL A 265 11.53 21.56 -15.91
CA VAL A 265 10.33 22.34 -15.65
C VAL A 265 9.80 22.08 -14.24
N MET A 266 9.75 20.82 -13.80
CA MET A 266 9.18 20.50 -12.50
C MET A 266 10.07 20.89 -11.33
N SER A 267 11.40 20.86 -11.47
CA SER A 267 12.31 21.37 -10.44
C SER A 267 12.21 22.89 -10.28
N VAL A 268 12.12 23.63 -11.39
CA VAL A 268 11.89 25.08 -11.40
C VAL A 268 10.54 25.41 -10.74
N LEU A 269 9.47 24.74 -11.16
CA LEU A 269 8.15 24.94 -10.56
C LEU A 269 8.12 24.55 -9.08
N GLY A 270 8.80 23.45 -8.72
CA GLY A 270 8.88 22.95 -7.36
C GLY A 270 9.54 23.95 -6.41
N LEU A 271 10.75 24.40 -6.73
CA LEU A 271 11.57 25.22 -5.86
C LEU A 271 11.19 26.71 -5.87
N PHE A 272 10.73 27.24 -7.01
CA PHE A 272 10.50 28.70 -7.13
C PHE A 272 9.02 29.11 -7.05
N VAL A 273 8.09 28.17 -7.18
CA VAL A 273 6.65 28.49 -7.19
C VAL A 273 5.89 27.69 -6.14
N ILE A 274 5.81 26.37 -6.32
CA ILE A 274 5.00 25.48 -5.47
C ILE A 274 5.50 25.55 -4.03
N GLY A 275 6.80 25.37 -3.84
CA GLY A 275 7.43 25.37 -2.53
C GLY A 275 7.23 26.67 -1.74
N PRO A 276 7.62 27.85 -2.28
CA PRO A 276 7.39 29.14 -1.61
C PRO A 276 5.92 29.43 -1.29
N ILE A 277 4.98 29.02 -2.15
CA ILE A 277 3.54 29.16 -1.88
C ILE A 277 3.14 28.37 -0.64
N PHE A 278 3.55 27.10 -0.54
CA PHE A 278 3.24 26.26 0.62
C PHE A 278 3.96 26.72 1.89
N HIS A 279 5.19 27.22 1.78
CA HIS A 279 5.89 27.79 2.93
C HIS A 279 5.21 29.08 3.45
N SER A 280 4.68 29.92 2.56
CA SER A 280 3.87 31.06 2.98
C SER A 280 2.60 30.60 3.71
N LEU A 281 1.97 29.51 3.27
CA LEU A 281 0.80 28.93 3.92
C LEU A 281 1.14 28.41 5.33
N GLU A 282 2.28 27.73 5.49
CA GLU A 282 2.79 27.25 6.79
C GLU A 282 2.92 28.41 7.80
N ASN A 283 3.49 29.54 7.36
CA ASN A 283 3.65 30.72 8.21
C ASN A 283 2.32 31.36 8.62
N VAL A 284 1.32 31.36 7.72
CA VAL A 284 -0.05 31.82 8.04
C VAL A 284 -0.69 30.90 9.07
N ILE A 285 -0.55 29.58 8.90
CA ILE A 285 -1.08 28.58 9.85
C ILE A 285 -0.42 28.75 11.22
N LEU A 286 0.90 28.94 11.26
CA LEU A 286 1.64 29.21 12.50
C LEU A 286 1.11 30.46 13.23
N ALA A 287 0.92 31.57 12.51
CA ALA A 287 0.40 32.81 13.08
C ALA A 287 -1.06 32.64 13.59
N ALA A 288 -1.89 31.94 12.82
CA ALA A 288 -3.27 31.64 13.20
C ALA A 288 -3.32 30.77 14.46
N THR A 289 -2.51 29.72 14.55
CA THR A 289 -2.46 28.84 15.73
C THR A 289 -2.05 29.62 16.98
N LYS A 290 -1.05 30.50 16.89
CA LYS A 290 -0.67 31.39 18.01
C LYS A 290 -1.82 32.28 18.46
N ALA A 291 -2.56 32.87 17.51
CA ALA A 291 -3.72 33.69 17.84
C ALA A 291 -4.84 32.88 18.51
N ILE A 292 -5.08 31.65 18.04
CA ILE A 292 -6.11 30.75 18.61
C ILE A 292 -5.71 30.28 20.02
N LEU A 293 -4.42 30.03 20.27
CA LEU A 293 -3.92 29.62 21.60
C LEU A 293 -4.22 30.66 22.70
N ALA A 294 -4.40 31.93 22.34
CA ALA A 294 -4.75 32.99 23.29
C ALA A 294 -6.24 32.99 23.70
N LEU A 295 -7.09 32.15 23.09
CA LEU A 295 -8.53 32.14 23.38
C LEU A 295 -8.87 31.49 24.74
N PRO A 296 -9.77 32.10 25.54
CA PRO A 296 -10.11 31.62 26.87
C PRO A 296 -11.08 30.42 26.86
N PHE A 297 -11.45 29.93 28.05
CA PHE A 297 -12.49 28.92 28.28
C PHE A 297 -12.29 27.58 27.54
N GLY A 298 -11.03 27.24 27.25
CA GLY A 298 -10.67 26.05 26.50
C GLY A 298 -11.01 26.11 25.01
N LEU A 299 -11.43 27.27 24.48
CA LEU A 299 -11.77 27.43 23.07
C LEU A 299 -10.57 27.20 22.15
N ALA A 300 -9.36 27.54 22.63
CA ALA A 300 -8.11 27.21 21.94
C ALA A 300 -8.03 25.71 21.63
N GLY A 301 -8.20 24.88 22.67
CA GLY A 301 -8.20 23.43 22.54
C GLY A 301 -9.36 22.87 21.73
N LEU A 302 -10.55 23.46 21.85
CA LEU A 302 -11.72 23.06 21.04
C LEU A 302 -11.40 23.18 19.55
N ILE A 303 -10.90 24.34 19.13
CA ILE A 303 -10.65 24.64 17.72
C ILE A 303 -9.43 23.86 17.22
N LEU A 304 -8.31 23.96 17.92
CA LEU A 304 -7.06 23.33 17.50
C LEU A 304 -7.15 21.80 17.58
N GLY A 305 -7.78 21.25 18.60
CA GLY A 305 -8.02 19.81 18.71
C GLY A 305 -8.91 19.27 17.58
N GLY A 306 -9.86 20.07 17.11
CA GLY A 306 -10.74 19.71 16.00
C GLY A 306 -10.13 19.86 14.61
N VAL A 307 -9.17 20.78 14.45
CA VAL A 307 -8.59 21.11 13.13
C VAL A 307 -7.22 20.48 12.94
N HIS A 308 -6.47 20.16 13.99
CA HIS A 308 -5.08 19.70 13.89
C HIS A 308 -4.90 18.54 12.91
N GLN A 309 -5.75 17.51 12.96
CA GLN A 309 -5.61 16.34 12.09
C GLN A 309 -5.96 16.63 10.62
N LEU A 310 -6.71 17.70 10.32
CA LEU A 310 -6.83 18.23 8.95
C LEU A 310 -5.52 18.83 8.47
N ILE A 311 -4.82 19.55 9.36
CA ILE A 311 -3.50 20.12 9.08
C ILE A 311 -2.47 19.00 8.87
N VAL A 312 -2.56 17.90 9.63
CA VAL A 312 -1.72 16.70 9.44
C VAL A 312 -1.92 16.10 8.04
N VAL A 313 -3.16 15.98 7.55
CA VAL A 313 -3.45 15.52 6.17
C VAL A 313 -2.72 16.36 5.12
N THR A 314 -2.58 17.67 5.37
CA THR A 314 -1.85 18.58 4.48
C THR A 314 -0.33 18.56 4.65
N GLY A 315 0.22 17.88 5.65
CA GLY A 315 1.65 17.83 5.94
C GLY A 315 2.29 19.14 6.43
N VAL A 316 1.56 20.26 6.41
CA VAL A 316 2.08 21.57 6.91
C VAL A 316 2.23 21.60 8.44
N HIS A 317 1.72 20.58 9.15
CA HIS A 317 1.78 20.47 10.61
C HIS A 317 3.20 20.43 11.20
N HIS A 318 4.23 20.10 10.41
CA HIS A 318 5.62 20.14 10.87
C HIS A 318 6.07 21.55 11.29
N ILE A 319 5.40 22.62 10.83
CA ILE A 319 5.63 23.98 11.31
C ILE A 319 5.35 24.13 12.81
N PHE A 320 4.55 23.24 13.40
CA PHE A 320 4.26 23.28 14.82
C PHE A 320 5.42 22.85 15.71
N ASN A 321 6.41 22.11 15.20
CA ASN A 321 7.63 21.85 15.97
C ASN A 321 8.34 23.17 16.35
N LEU A 322 8.31 24.17 15.46
CA LEU A 322 8.81 25.51 15.75
C LEU A 322 7.94 26.23 16.80
N LEU A 323 6.63 26.04 16.75
CA LEU A 323 5.71 26.61 17.73
C LEU A 323 5.95 26.04 19.13
N GLU A 324 6.00 24.72 19.26
CA GLU A 324 6.26 24.02 20.53
C GLU A 324 7.61 24.47 21.13
N ALA A 325 8.66 24.53 20.31
CA ALA A 325 9.97 25.04 20.73
C ALA A 325 9.89 26.50 21.24
N GLN A 326 9.12 27.36 20.58
CA GLN A 326 8.91 28.75 21.01
C GLN A 326 8.10 28.86 22.31
N LEU A 327 7.08 28.01 22.50
CA LEU A 327 6.28 27.98 23.73
C LEU A 327 7.16 27.55 24.92
N ILE A 328 7.96 26.49 24.76
CA ILE A 328 8.93 26.08 25.78
C ILE A 328 9.95 27.18 26.08
N ALA A 329 10.53 27.80 25.05
CA ALA A 329 11.54 28.83 25.23
C ALA A 329 11.01 30.11 25.91
N ASN A 330 9.78 30.54 25.57
CA ASN A 330 9.22 31.80 26.05
C ASN A 330 8.40 31.65 27.34
N GLU A 331 7.67 30.54 27.49
CA GLU A 331 6.72 30.33 28.58
C GLU A 331 7.14 29.23 29.56
N GLY A 332 8.18 28.45 29.23
CA GLY A 332 8.66 27.31 30.01
C GLY A 332 7.72 26.09 29.98
N LYS A 333 6.67 26.14 29.16
CA LYS A 333 5.64 25.10 29.07
C LYS A 333 4.96 25.10 27.70
N ASP A 334 4.42 23.95 27.32
CA ASP A 334 3.79 23.74 26.03
C ASP A 334 2.36 23.18 26.20
N ALA A 335 1.39 24.08 26.20
CA ALA A 335 -0.03 23.71 26.23
C ALA A 335 -0.54 23.17 24.89
N PHE A 336 0.16 23.46 23.79
CA PHE A 336 -0.22 22.99 22.46
C PHE A 336 -0.02 21.48 22.36
N ASN A 337 1.04 20.94 22.95
CA ASN A 337 1.31 19.50 23.01
C ASN A 337 0.11 18.68 23.54
N ALA A 338 -0.54 19.14 24.61
CA ALA A 338 -1.71 18.45 25.18
C ALA A 338 -2.91 18.46 24.23
N ILE A 339 -3.09 19.55 23.49
CA ILE A 339 -4.18 19.70 22.50
C ILE A 339 -3.96 18.77 21.31
N ILE A 340 -2.73 18.70 20.78
CA ILE A 340 -2.42 17.78 19.67
C ILE A 340 -2.48 16.32 20.12
N THR A 341 -2.08 16.02 21.37
CA THR A 341 -2.26 14.69 21.99
C THR A 341 -3.71 14.25 21.87
N ALA A 342 -4.64 15.13 22.28
CA ALA A 342 -6.06 14.84 22.24
C ALA A 342 -6.55 14.60 20.79
N ALA A 343 -6.14 15.46 19.85
CA ALA A 343 -6.50 15.31 18.45
C ALA A 343 -6.01 13.97 17.86
N MET A 344 -4.80 13.56 18.21
CA MET A 344 -4.15 12.35 17.70
C MET A 344 -4.75 11.09 18.33
N THR A 345 -4.99 11.09 19.64
CA THR A 345 -5.58 9.95 20.36
C THR A 345 -7.05 9.75 19.97
N ALA A 346 -7.77 10.82 19.59
CA ALA A 346 -9.09 10.71 18.99
C ALA A 346 -9.07 9.93 17.66
N GLN A 347 -8.08 10.19 16.80
CA GLN A 347 -7.90 9.44 15.55
C GLN A 347 -7.49 8.00 15.82
N ALA A 348 -6.65 7.75 16.84
CA ALA A 348 -6.33 6.41 17.30
C ALA A 348 -7.60 5.64 17.71
N GLY A 349 -8.46 6.28 18.53
CA GLY A 349 -9.76 5.73 18.94
C GLY A 349 -10.68 5.43 17.76
N ALA A 350 -10.78 6.35 16.79
CA ALA A 350 -11.55 6.14 15.57
C ALA A 350 -11.03 4.95 14.74
N THR A 351 -9.70 4.83 14.59
CA THR A 351 -9.07 3.70 13.89
C THR A 351 -9.31 2.38 14.61
N LEU A 352 -9.20 2.36 15.94
CA LEU A 352 -9.52 1.19 16.76
C LEU A 352 -10.97 0.77 16.59
N ALA A 353 -11.91 1.72 16.55
CA ALA A 353 -13.31 1.41 16.30
C ALA A 353 -13.53 0.76 14.94
N VAL A 354 -12.85 1.24 13.89
CA VAL A 354 -12.90 0.58 12.57
C VAL A 354 -12.31 -0.84 12.65
N GLY A 355 -11.14 -1.01 13.26
CA GLY A 355 -10.50 -2.32 13.41
C GLY A 355 -11.31 -3.34 14.23
N VAL A 356 -12.00 -2.88 15.27
CA VAL A 356 -12.89 -3.73 16.09
C VAL A 356 -14.19 -4.03 15.35
N LYS A 357 -14.76 -3.05 14.63
CA LYS A 357 -16.08 -3.19 14.01
C LYS A 357 -16.05 -3.94 12.68
N THR A 358 -14.96 -3.85 11.92
CA THR A 358 -14.83 -4.52 10.63
C THR A 358 -14.71 -6.04 10.76
N LYS A 359 -15.28 -6.78 9.81
CA LYS A 359 -15.04 -8.22 9.64
C LYS A 359 -13.78 -8.55 8.84
N SER A 360 -13.15 -7.58 8.16
CA SER A 360 -12.02 -7.86 7.26
C SER A 360 -10.72 -8.17 8.00
N LYS A 361 -10.17 -9.39 7.85
CA LYS A 361 -8.80 -9.74 8.29
C LYS A 361 -7.76 -8.73 7.81
N LYS A 362 -7.82 -8.32 6.54
CA LYS A 362 -6.89 -7.36 5.95
C LYS A 362 -7.02 -5.99 6.61
N LEU A 363 -8.25 -5.50 6.81
CA LEU A 363 -8.45 -4.20 7.46
C LEU A 363 -8.07 -4.26 8.94
N LYS A 364 -8.30 -5.39 9.64
CA LYS A 364 -7.82 -5.61 11.02
C LYS A 364 -6.29 -5.57 11.11
N ALA A 365 -5.62 -6.32 10.24
CA ALA A 365 -4.16 -6.37 10.16
C ALA A 365 -3.55 -4.99 9.85
N LEU A 366 -4.29 -4.09 9.20
CA LEU A 366 -3.89 -2.70 9.00
C LEU A 366 -4.26 -1.79 10.18
N ALA A 367 -5.49 -1.88 10.68
CA ALA A 367 -6.07 -0.94 11.63
C ALA A 367 -5.45 -1.05 13.03
N PHE A 368 -5.17 -2.25 13.52
CA PHE A 368 -4.57 -2.38 14.86
C PHE A 368 -3.15 -1.83 14.92
N PRO A 369 -2.23 -2.18 14.00
CA PRO A 369 -0.90 -1.55 13.98
C PRO A 369 -0.96 -0.04 13.71
N ALA A 370 -1.87 0.42 12.85
CA ALA A 370 -2.05 1.85 12.59
C ALA A 370 -2.55 2.62 13.82
N ALA A 371 -3.45 2.04 14.61
CA ALA A 371 -3.88 2.60 15.87
C ALA A 371 -2.78 2.60 16.94
N LEU A 372 -1.97 1.54 17.00
CA LEU A 372 -0.80 1.50 17.88
C LEU A 372 0.23 2.56 17.51
N SER A 373 0.52 2.71 16.21
CA SER A 373 1.35 3.79 15.68
C SER A 373 0.82 5.16 16.11
N ALA A 374 -0.49 5.39 15.97
CA ALA A 374 -1.12 6.61 16.44
C ALA A 374 -0.93 6.80 17.95
N GLY A 375 -1.05 5.74 18.76
CA GLY A 375 -0.76 5.77 20.20
C GLY A 375 0.69 6.12 20.58
N LEU A 376 1.64 5.92 19.66
CA LEU A 376 3.02 6.35 19.80
C LEU A 376 3.28 7.76 19.24
N GLY A 377 2.23 8.51 18.91
CA GLY A 377 2.36 9.86 18.37
C GLY A 377 2.60 9.92 16.87
N ILE A 378 2.32 8.85 16.10
CA ILE A 378 2.45 8.82 14.64
C ILE A 378 1.10 8.45 14.02
N THR A 379 0.32 9.47 13.65
CA THR A 379 -1.08 9.31 13.22
C THR A 379 -1.27 9.08 11.73
N GLU A 380 -0.25 9.27 10.90
CA GLU A 380 -0.31 9.16 9.45
C GLU A 380 -0.83 7.79 9.00
N PRO A 381 -0.41 6.65 9.58
CA PRO A 381 -0.98 5.36 9.24
C PRO A 381 -2.47 5.23 9.56
N ALA A 382 -2.89 5.77 10.71
CA ALA A 382 -4.29 5.75 11.13
C ALA A 382 -5.16 6.62 10.21
N ILE A 383 -4.71 7.84 9.91
CA ILE A 383 -5.43 8.77 9.04
C ILE A 383 -5.51 8.20 7.62
N PHE A 384 -4.38 7.92 6.98
CA PHE A 384 -4.36 7.57 5.55
C PHE A 384 -4.72 6.12 5.29
N GLY A 385 -4.30 5.19 6.16
CA GLY A 385 -4.60 3.77 6.01
C GLY A 385 -6.05 3.42 6.30
N VAL A 386 -6.70 4.16 7.21
CA VAL A 386 -8.02 3.77 7.72
C VAL A 386 -9.01 4.94 7.70
N ASN A 387 -8.81 5.97 8.52
CA ASN A 387 -9.89 6.90 8.84
C ASN A 387 -10.36 7.73 7.64
N LEU A 388 -9.40 8.26 6.87
CA LEU A 388 -9.67 9.11 5.71
C LEU A 388 -10.26 8.28 4.56
N ARG A 389 -9.82 7.02 4.41
CA ARG A 389 -10.33 6.08 3.40
C ARG A 389 -11.84 5.86 3.50
N TYR A 390 -12.38 5.79 4.72
CA TYR A 390 -13.81 5.64 4.97
C TYR A 390 -14.54 6.96 5.25
N GLY A 391 -13.80 8.08 5.32
CA GLY A 391 -14.30 9.45 5.45
C GLY A 391 -14.95 9.78 6.81
N LYS A 392 -16.02 9.08 7.17
CA LYS A 392 -16.76 9.30 8.42
C LYS A 392 -15.92 9.05 9.68
N PRO A 393 -15.10 7.98 9.79
CA PRO A 393 -14.23 7.79 10.95
C PRO A 393 -13.30 8.98 11.18
N PHE A 394 -12.73 9.54 10.11
CA PHE A 394 -11.88 10.72 10.20
C PHE A 394 -12.62 11.92 10.79
N VAL A 395 -13.81 12.25 10.25
CA VAL A 395 -14.63 13.38 10.73
C VAL A 395 -15.04 13.22 12.19
N LEU A 396 -15.45 12.02 12.60
CA LEU A 396 -15.81 11.79 14.01
C LEU A 396 -14.60 11.82 14.93
N GLY A 397 -13.43 11.39 14.45
CA GLY A 397 -12.16 11.61 15.14
C GLY A 397 -11.84 13.10 15.30
N LEU A 398 -12.16 13.98 14.34
CA LEU A 398 -12.01 15.43 14.50
C LEU A 398 -12.94 15.98 15.59
N VAL A 399 -14.20 15.53 15.62
CA VAL A 399 -15.16 15.96 16.65
C VAL A 399 -14.70 15.52 18.05
N ALA A 400 -14.24 14.27 18.19
CA ALA A 400 -13.66 13.78 19.43
C ALA A 400 -12.37 14.55 19.79
N GLY A 401 -11.54 14.87 18.80
CA GLY A 401 -10.34 15.69 18.98
C GLY A 401 -10.64 17.10 19.48
N ALA A 402 -11.71 17.73 18.99
CA ALA A 402 -12.18 19.02 19.50
C ALA A 402 -12.60 18.93 20.97
N ALA A 403 -13.41 17.93 21.32
CA ALA A 403 -13.85 17.73 22.71
C ALA A 403 -12.66 17.41 23.64
N GLY A 404 -11.73 16.58 23.19
CA GLY A 404 -10.52 16.23 23.92
C GLY A 404 -9.55 17.40 24.08
N GLY A 405 -9.35 18.20 23.04
CA GLY A 405 -8.51 19.40 23.09
C GLY A 405 -9.10 20.46 24.02
N TRP A 406 -10.42 20.65 23.97
CA TRP A 406 -11.14 21.48 24.95
C TRP A 406 -10.90 21.00 26.37
N LEU A 407 -11.05 19.69 26.62
CA LEU A 407 -10.77 19.08 27.93
C LEU A 407 -9.31 19.31 28.36
N ALA A 408 -8.34 19.11 27.46
CA ALA A 408 -6.93 19.36 27.73
C ALA A 408 -6.67 20.81 28.18
N SER A 409 -7.31 21.77 27.50
CA SER A 409 -7.19 23.18 27.83
C SER A 409 -7.86 23.56 29.16
N ILE A 410 -9.03 22.97 29.47
CA ILE A 410 -9.73 23.21 30.75
C ILE A 410 -8.98 22.59 31.93
N LEU A 411 -8.34 21.43 31.73
CA LEU A 411 -7.47 20.82 32.73
C LEU A 411 -6.14 21.56 32.92
N GLY A 412 -5.85 22.55 32.07
CA GLY A 412 -4.61 23.32 32.13
C GLY A 412 -3.37 22.51 31.78
N LEU A 413 -3.53 21.44 30.99
CA LEU A 413 -2.42 20.56 30.63
C LEU A 413 -1.38 21.30 29.79
N ALA A 414 -0.14 21.33 30.28
CA ALA A 414 0.99 21.86 29.52
C ALA A 414 2.24 21.02 29.77
N GLY A 415 2.85 20.52 28.69
CA GLY A 415 4.08 19.74 28.74
C GLY A 415 5.26 20.59 29.20
N THR A 416 6.23 19.98 29.89
CA THR A 416 7.43 20.66 30.39
C THR A 416 8.60 20.69 29.40
N GLY A 417 8.41 20.16 28.19
CA GLY A 417 9.44 20.08 27.17
C GLY A 417 8.86 19.74 25.80
N PHE A 418 9.75 19.71 24.80
CA PHE A 418 9.45 19.29 23.44
C PHE A 418 9.70 17.79 23.28
N GLY A 419 8.74 17.03 22.75
CA GLY A 419 8.89 15.58 22.59
C GLY A 419 7.69 14.88 21.99
N ILE A 420 7.85 13.57 21.74
CA ILE A 420 6.79 12.71 21.17
C ILE A 420 5.61 12.61 22.15
N THR A 421 4.40 12.65 21.60
CA THR A 421 3.14 12.76 22.34
C THR A 421 2.46 11.40 22.64
N ILE A 422 1.27 11.41 23.25
CA ILE A 422 0.43 10.28 23.67
C ILE A 422 1.14 9.36 24.69
N ILE A 423 1.52 8.13 24.35
CA ILE A 423 2.07 7.19 25.33
C ILE A 423 3.45 7.70 25.81
N PRO A 424 4.44 7.94 24.92
CA PRO A 424 5.69 8.61 25.29
C PRO A 424 5.47 9.99 25.93
N GLY A 425 4.45 10.71 25.47
CA GLY A 425 4.12 12.06 25.94
C GLY A 425 3.82 12.16 27.43
N THR A 426 3.43 11.07 28.09
CA THR A 426 3.23 11.01 29.55
C THR A 426 4.43 11.55 30.33
N LEU A 427 5.64 11.35 29.80
CA LEU A 427 6.89 11.81 30.42
C LEU A 427 7.06 13.34 30.42
N LEU A 428 6.29 14.07 29.61
CA LEU A 428 6.25 15.55 29.61
C LEU A 428 5.37 16.13 30.74
N TYR A 429 4.65 15.28 31.47
CA TYR A 429 3.64 15.70 32.47
C TYR A 429 3.98 15.21 33.90
N LEU A 430 5.24 14.82 34.15
CA LEU A 430 5.72 14.31 35.44
C LEU A 430 5.68 15.36 36.58
N ASN A 431 5.38 16.62 36.26
CA ASN A 431 5.20 17.72 37.21
C ASN A 431 3.81 17.71 37.91
N GLY A 432 3.26 16.53 38.20
CA GLY A 432 1.96 16.35 38.87
C GLY A 432 0.73 16.32 37.95
N GLN A 433 0.92 16.45 36.63
CA GLN A 433 -0.17 16.46 35.65
C GLN A 433 -0.50 15.07 35.07
N VAL A 434 0.31 14.04 35.36
CA VAL A 434 0.20 12.69 34.78
C VAL A 434 -1.23 12.13 34.79
N LEU A 435 -1.93 12.21 35.93
CA LEU A 435 -3.28 11.66 36.05
C LEU A 435 -4.29 12.40 35.19
N GLN A 436 -4.20 13.73 35.12
CA GLN A 436 -5.05 14.55 34.26
C GLN A 436 -4.77 14.28 32.78
N TYR A 437 -3.50 14.08 32.44
CA TYR A 437 -3.08 13.73 31.08
C TYR A 437 -3.61 12.37 30.64
N ILE A 438 -3.42 11.33 31.47
CA ILE A 438 -3.97 9.99 31.20
C ILE A 438 -5.50 10.02 31.10
N PHE A 439 -6.15 10.76 32.00
CA PHE A 439 -7.60 10.95 31.94
C PHE A 439 -8.04 11.56 30.61
N MET A 440 -7.39 12.65 30.17
CA MET A 440 -7.68 13.27 28.87
C MET A 440 -7.47 12.28 27.71
N VAL A 441 -6.36 11.52 27.72
CA VAL A 441 -6.05 10.51 26.69
C VAL A 441 -7.14 9.44 26.60
N LEU A 442 -7.53 8.86 27.74
CA LEU A 442 -8.54 7.80 27.80
C LEU A 442 -9.92 8.29 27.38
N VAL A 443 -10.34 9.46 27.87
CA VAL A 443 -11.64 10.07 27.51
C VAL A 443 -11.68 10.34 26.01
N THR A 444 -10.63 10.94 25.47
CA THR A 444 -10.60 11.34 24.06
C THR A 444 -10.51 10.13 23.12
N THR A 445 -9.73 9.10 23.48
CA THR A 445 -9.70 7.82 22.77
C THR A 445 -11.07 7.16 22.80
N GLY A 446 -11.70 7.10 23.99
CA GLY A 446 -13.02 6.53 24.18
C GLY A 446 -14.12 7.25 23.40
N LEU A 447 -14.04 8.58 23.32
CA LEU A 447 -14.95 9.40 22.49
C LEU A 447 -14.75 9.11 21.00
N GLY A 448 -13.50 9.11 20.53
CA GLY A 448 -13.18 8.80 19.13
C GLY A 448 -13.65 7.40 18.74
N PHE A 449 -13.43 6.42 19.63
CA PHE A 449 -13.91 5.06 19.48
C PHE A 449 -15.44 4.99 19.48
N GLY A 450 -16.10 5.52 20.50
CA GLY A 450 -17.54 5.41 20.70
C GLY A 450 -18.34 6.07 19.57
N LEU A 451 -17.96 7.29 19.17
CA LEU A 451 -18.60 7.98 18.04
C LEU A 451 -18.42 7.21 16.74
N THR A 452 -17.19 6.77 16.46
CA THR A 452 -16.89 6.03 15.23
C THR A 452 -17.55 4.67 15.18
N TYR A 453 -17.56 3.94 16.29
CA TYR A 453 -18.22 2.66 16.41
C TYR A 453 -19.74 2.80 16.25
N ALA A 454 -20.36 3.84 16.81
CA ALA A 454 -21.80 4.05 16.67
C ALA A 454 -22.21 4.55 15.28
N PHE A 455 -21.49 5.53 14.71
CA PHE A 455 -21.94 6.30 13.55
C PHE A 455 -20.95 6.37 12.39
N GLY A 456 -19.67 6.13 12.67
CA GLY A 456 -18.56 6.41 11.76
C GLY A 456 -18.26 5.31 10.77
N TYR A 457 -18.41 4.07 11.19
CA TYR A 457 -18.17 2.93 10.33
C TYR A 457 -19.41 2.04 10.35
N LYS A 458 -20.00 1.83 9.19
CA LYS A 458 -20.84 0.67 8.96
C LYS A 458 -19.96 -0.26 8.16
N ASP A 459 -19.84 -1.51 8.57
CA ASP A 459 -19.52 -2.53 7.57
C ASP A 459 -20.67 -2.37 6.57
N ALA A 460 -20.38 -1.81 5.40
CA ALA A 460 -21.16 -2.17 4.25
C ALA A 460 -21.14 -3.70 4.23
N GLU A 461 -22.17 -4.34 3.73
CA GLU A 461 -22.01 -5.67 3.17
C GLU A 461 -21.07 -5.57 1.93
N GLU A 462 -19.83 -5.12 2.13
CA GLU A 462 -18.74 -6.05 1.89
C GLU A 462 -18.96 -7.14 2.94
N GLU A 463 -19.70 -8.18 2.55
CA GLU A 463 -19.25 -9.49 2.94
C GLU A 463 -17.75 -9.50 2.69
N VAL A 464 -17.01 -9.33 3.76
CA VAL A 464 -15.70 -9.90 3.82
C VAL A 464 -15.97 -11.39 3.93
N THR A 465 -16.30 -12.00 2.80
CA THR A 465 -15.37 -13.01 2.36
C THR A 465 -14.01 -12.31 2.39
N GLU A 466 -13.30 -12.54 3.49
CA GLU A 466 -11.89 -12.80 3.36
C GLU A 466 -11.75 -13.70 2.11
N ALA A 467 -10.58 -13.72 1.49
CA ALA A 467 -10.17 -15.04 1.08
C ALA A 467 -10.17 -15.92 2.37
N LYS A 468 -11.32 -16.50 2.75
CA LYS A 468 -11.46 -17.94 2.70
C LYS A 468 -11.08 -18.23 1.26
N GLU A 469 -9.79 -18.50 1.04
CA GLU A 469 -9.46 -19.28 -0.14
C GLU A 469 -10.42 -20.45 -0.10
N VAL A 470 -11.21 -20.58 -1.16
CA VAL A 470 -12.34 -21.48 -1.24
C VAL A 470 -11.79 -22.90 -1.26
N VAL A 471 -11.52 -23.41 -0.07
CA VAL A 471 -11.88 -24.74 0.40
C VAL A 471 -13.09 -24.43 1.30
N GLU A 472 -14.34 -24.78 0.97
CA GLU A 472 -14.84 -26.08 0.52
C GLU A 472 -16.17 -25.98 -0.26
N ALA A 473 -16.36 -27.00 -1.11
CA ALA A 473 -17.61 -27.68 -1.46
C ALA A 473 -18.61 -27.00 -2.43
N ASN A 474 -18.32 -27.13 -3.72
CA ASN A 474 -19.21 -28.02 -4.49
C ASN A 474 -18.61 -29.42 -4.32
N GLU A 475 -19.39 -30.42 -3.95
CA GLU A 475 -18.97 -31.79 -3.65
C GLU A 475 -18.20 -32.44 -4.82
N ALA A 476 -16.90 -32.16 -4.87
CA ALA A 476 -15.89 -32.93 -5.56
C ALA A 476 -14.63 -32.81 -4.70
N ALA A 477 -14.51 -33.76 -3.75
CA ALA A 477 -13.35 -34.13 -2.92
C ALA A 477 -12.31 -33.03 -2.59
N ALA A 478 -12.14 -32.73 -1.30
CA ALA A 478 -11.01 -31.95 -0.76
C ALA A 478 -9.66 -32.40 -1.37
N PRO A 479 -8.72 -31.48 -1.67
CA PRO A 479 -7.39 -31.86 -2.12
C PRO A 479 -6.70 -32.61 -0.98
N VAL A 480 -6.39 -33.87 -1.22
CA VAL A 480 -5.60 -34.70 -0.31
C VAL A 480 -4.15 -34.23 -0.44
N LEU A 481 -3.68 -33.38 0.47
CA LEU A 481 -2.25 -33.15 0.64
C LEU A 481 -1.63 -34.48 1.09
N ALA A 482 -0.71 -35.00 0.31
CA ALA A 482 -0.03 -36.26 0.57
C ALA A 482 1.46 -36.15 0.24
N ASP A 483 2.25 -37.01 0.87
CA ASP A 483 3.66 -37.14 0.55
C ASP A 483 3.85 -37.45 -0.95
N GLU A 484 4.71 -36.67 -1.59
CA GLU A 484 5.02 -36.83 -2.99
C GLU A 484 6.44 -36.41 -3.34
N THR A 485 6.95 -37.01 -4.41
CA THR A 485 8.27 -36.76 -4.94
C THR A 485 8.12 -36.10 -6.29
N ILE A 486 8.74 -34.94 -6.44
CA ILE A 486 8.79 -34.18 -7.69
C ILE A 486 10.06 -34.61 -8.42
N VAL A 487 9.93 -35.01 -9.69
CA VAL A 487 11.07 -35.39 -10.54
C VAL A 487 11.56 -34.21 -11.37
N SER A 488 12.80 -34.27 -11.86
CA SER A 488 13.40 -33.15 -12.58
C SER A 488 12.64 -32.84 -13.88
N PRO A 489 12.14 -31.61 -14.08
CA PRO A 489 11.55 -31.18 -15.34
C PRO A 489 12.60 -30.81 -16.40
N ILE A 490 13.88 -30.70 -16.01
CA ILE A 490 14.99 -30.27 -16.86
C ILE A 490 16.16 -31.24 -16.70
N VAL A 491 16.79 -31.64 -17.80
CA VAL A 491 18.07 -32.36 -17.76
C VAL A 491 19.19 -31.34 -17.69
N GLY A 492 20.10 -31.47 -16.72
CA GLY A 492 21.13 -30.48 -16.53
C GLY A 492 21.86 -30.55 -15.19
N GLN A 493 22.57 -29.48 -14.86
CA GLN A 493 23.28 -29.34 -13.59
C GLN A 493 22.40 -28.62 -12.57
N MET A 494 22.04 -29.30 -11.48
CA MET A 494 21.27 -28.75 -10.38
C MET A 494 22.15 -27.94 -9.44
N PHE A 495 21.58 -26.87 -8.90
CA PHE A 495 22.17 -26.05 -7.84
C PHE A 495 21.08 -25.47 -6.93
N ASP A 496 21.52 -24.93 -5.79
CA ASP A 496 20.62 -24.39 -4.78
C ASP A 496 19.93 -23.13 -5.29
N LEU A 497 18.64 -22.98 -5.00
CA LEU A 497 17.84 -21.84 -5.42
C LEU A 497 18.43 -20.52 -4.92
N LYS A 498 19.09 -20.53 -3.74
CA LYS A 498 19.76 -19.36 -3.16
C LYS A 498 20.94 -18.84 -3.99
N ASP A 499 21.52 -19.70 -4.85
CA ASP A 499 22.68 -19.37 -5.68
C ASP A 499 22.27 -18.85 -7.07
N VAL A 500 20.96 -18.74 -7.35
CA VAL A 500 20.42 -18.15 -8.57
C VAL A 500 20.65 -16.64 -8.57
N ASN A 501 21.09 -16.09 -9.70
CA ASN A 501 21.33 -14.65 -9.88
C ASN A 501 20.03 -13.85 -10.15
N ASP A 502 19.00 -14.11 -9.34
CA ASP A 502 17.72 -13.39 -9.34
C ASP A 502 17.20 -13.23 -7.90
N PRO A 503 16.96 -12.01 -7.39
CA PRO A 503 16.53 -11.78 -6.00
C PRO A 503 15.15 -12.33 -5.63
N VAL A 504 14.23 -12.48 -6.59
CA VAL A 504 12.87 -12.98 -6.33
C VAL A 504 12.93 -14.48 -6.06
N PHE A 505 13.70 -15.22 -6.86
CA PHE A 505 13.86 -16.66 -6.71
C PHE A 505 14.81 -17.02 -5.58
N SER A 506 15.99 -16.38 -5.50
CA SER A 506 17.00 -16.69 -4.46
C SER A 506 16.55 -16.37 -3.02
N SER A 507 15.59 -15.45 -2.85
CA SER A 507 15.03 -15.15 -1.52
C SER A 507 14.00 -16.17 -1.03
N GLY A 508 13.52 -17.06 -1.89
CA GLY A 508 12.44 -18.00 -1.58
C GLY A 508 11.06 -17.34 -1.43
N ALA A 509 10.91 -16.07 -1.83
CA ALA A 509 9.64 -15.34 -1.71
C ALA A 509 8.48 -15.96 -2.52
N MET A 510 8.81 -16.73 -3.57
CA MET A 510 7.86 -17.46 -4.43
C MET A 510 7.61 -18.91 -3.99
N GLY A 511 8.29 -19.38 -2.93
CA GLY A 511 8.29 -20.78 -2.49
C GLY A 511 9.71 -21.37 -2.44
N GLN A 512 9.82 -22.56 -1.84
CA GLN A 512 11.05 -23.36 -1.84
C GLN A 512 11.12 -24.22 -3.10
N GLY A 513 12.33 -24.59 -3.50
CA GLY A 513 12.54 -25.31 -4.75
C GLY A 513 14.01 -25.49 -5.10
N ILE A 514 14.26 -25.68 -6.38
CA ILE A 514 15.60 -25.92 -6.94
C ILE A 514 15.82 -25.08 -8.20
N ALA A 515 17.07 -24.98 -8.63
CA ALA A 515 17.44 -24.44 -9.93
C ALA A 515 18.27 -25.45 -10.73
N VAL A 516 18.08 -25.46 -12.05
CA VAL A 516 18.80 -26.37 -12.96
C VAL A 516 19.34 -25.57 -14.15
N LYS A 517 20.64 -25.68 -14.40
CA LYS A 517 21.28 -25.20 -15.63
C LYS A 517 21.06 -26.25 -16.71
N PRO A 518 20.24 -25.98 -17.74
CA PRO A 518 19.86 -27.01 -18.71
C PRO A 518 21.06 -27.47 -19.56
N SER A 519 21.09 -28.76 -19.90
CA SER A 519 21.96 -29.31 -20.93
C SER A 519 21.19 -29.68 -22.21
N GLU A 520 19.86 -29.58 -22.18
CA GLU A 520 18.97 -29.72 -23.33
C GLU A 520 17.81 -28.72 -23.29
N GLY A 521 17.19 -28.46 -24.45
CA GLY A 521 16.14 -27.47 -24.63
C GLY A 521 14.72 -28.01 -24.45
N VAL A 522 14.48 -28.91 -23.51
CA VAL A 522 13.16 -29.56 -23.32
C VAL A 522 12.70 -29.42 -21.87
N VAL A 523 11.42 -29.08 -21.68
CA VAL A 523 10.77 -29.01 -20.37
C VAL A 523 9.80 -30.17 -20.23
N TYR A 524 9.98 -30.99 -19.20
CA TYR A 524 9.11 -32.12 -18.90
C TYR A 524 8.18 -31.84 -17.71
N ALA A 525 7.06 -32.56 -17.66
CA ALA A 525 6.20 -32.60 -16.48
C ALA A 525 6.94 -33.28 -15.32
N PRO A 526 7.04 -32.65 -14.14
CA PRO A 526 7.77 -33.17 -12.98
C PRO A 526 6.92 -34.10 -12.10
N ALA A 527 5.64 -34.28 -12.42
CA ALA A 527 4.69 -35.16 -11.75
C ALA A 527 3.46 -35.35 -12.65
N ASP A 528 2.59 -36.32 -12.30
CA ASP A 528 1.24 -36.39 -12.86
C ASP A 528 0.43 -35.19 -12.36
N ALA A 529 0.02 -34.30 -13.26
CA ALA A 529 -0.52 -33.00 -12.92
C ALA A 529 -1.52 -32.45 -13.95
N GLU A 530 -2.31 -31.47 -13.52
CA GLU A 530 -3.05 -30.58 -14.42
C GLU A 530 -2.25 -29.28 -14.63
N VAL A 531 -2.15 -28.83 -15.87
CA VAL A 531 -1.52 -27.55 -16.23
C VAL A 531 -2.45 -26.40 -15.81
N THR A 532 -2.17 -25.78 -14.68
CA THR A 532 -3.00 -24.68 -14.14
C THR A 532 -2.75 -23.36 -14.85
N ILE A 533 -1.55 -23.17 -15.39
CA ILE A 533 -1.19 -22.02 -16.24
C ILE A 533 -0.09 -22.42 -17.22
N ALA A 534 -0.27 -22.06 -18.49
CA ALA A 534 0.78 -22.11 -19.51
C ALA A 534 0.86 -20.72 -20.14
N PHE A 535 1.96 -20.00 -19.88
CA PHE A 535 2.10 -18.63 -20.38
C PHE A 535 2.23 -18.63 -21.89
N ALA A 536 1.49 -17.75 -22.59
CA ALA A 536 1.47 -17.71 -24.06
C ALA A 536 2.84 -17.51 -24.72
N THR A 537 3.82 -16.99 -23.99
CA THR A 537 5.21 -16.85 -24.44
C THR A 537 6.07 -18.09 -24.18
N GLY A 538 5.53 -19.18 -23.64
CA GLY A 538 6.21 -20.48 -23.46
C GLY A 538 7.32 -20.54 -22.41
N HIS A 539 7.63 -19.43 -21.74
CA HIS A 539 8.72 -19.31 -20.75
C HIS A 539 8.43 -19.95 -19.39
N ALA A 540 7.17 -20.23 -19.05
CA ALA A 540 6.82 -20.78 -17.74
C ALA A 540 5.54 -21.62 -17.76
N TYR A 541 5.47 -22.57 -16.82
CA TYR A 541 4.40 -23.53 -16.65
C TYR A 541 4.05 -23.68 -15.17
N GLY A 542 2.78 -23.51 -14.82
CA GLY A 542 2.27 -23.86 -13.49
C GLY A 542 1.45 -25.13 -13.56
N LEU A 543 1.66 -26.00 -12.58
CA LEU A 543 1.12 -27.35 -12.52
C LEU A 543 0.51 -27.59 -11.16
N LYS A 544 -0.54 -28.41 -11.10
CA LYS A 544 -1.14 -28.88 -9.85
C LYS A 544 -1.26 -30.39 -9.85
N THR A 545 -0.61 -31.06 -8.91
CA THR A 545 -0.66 -32.52 -8.78
C THR A 545 -1.98 -32.95 -8.12
N ALA A 546 -2.37 -34.20 -8.33
CA ALA A 546 -3.52 -34.77 -7.62
C ALA A 546 -3.29 -34.90 -6.09
N LYS A 547 -2.03 -34.83 -5.65
CA LYS A 547 -1.59 -34.89 -4.25
C LYS A 547 -1.36 -33.51 -3.61
N GLY A 548 -1.68 -32.44 -4.33
CA GLY A 548 -1.80 -31.10 -3.78
C GLY A 548 -0.64 -30.14 -4.06
N ALA A 549 0.49 -30.58 -4.64
CA ALA A 549 1.59 -29.68 -4.94
C ALA A 549 1.25 -28.71 -6.07
N GLU A 550 1.53 -27.44 -5.85
CA GLU A 550 1.48 -26.39 -6.86
C GLU A 550 2.92 -26.07 -7.29
N ILE A 551 3.25 -26.41 -8.53
CA ILE A 551 4.63 -26.37 -9.04
C ILE A 551 4.72 -25.32 -10.14
N LEU A 552 5.67 -24.39 -10.01
CA LEU A 552 6.04 -23.43 -11.03
C LEU A 552 7.38 -23.82 -11.65
N ILE A 553 7.39 -24.00 -12.96
CA ILE A 553 8.61 -24.15 -13.77
C ILE A 553 8.80 -22.86 -14.55
N HIS A 554 9.90 -22.15 -14.31
CA HIS A 554 10.23 -20.90 -14.99
C HIS A 554 11.56 -21.03 -15.73
N VAL A 555 11.53 -21.05 -17.05
CA VAL A 555 12.67 -21.32 -17.93
C VAL A 555 13.47 -20.04 -18.18
N GLY A 556 14.64 -19.94 -17.56
CA GLY A 556 15.53 -18.79 -17.66
C GLY A 556 15.08 -17.59 -16.83
N ILE A 557 16.03 -16.68 -16.57
CA ILE A 557 15.83 -15.42 -15.84
C ILE A 557 15.47 -14.32 -16.84
N ASP A 558 14.41 -13.57 -16.56
CA ASP A 558 13.90 -12.46 -17.41
C ASP A 558 13.52 -12.84 -18.86
N THR A 559 13.39 -14.14 -19.18
CA THR A 559 13.05 -14.66 -20.52
C THR A 559 11.65 -14.30 -20.99
N VAL A 560 10.77 -13.83 -20.11
CA VAL A 560 9.48 -13.22 -20.49
C VAL A 560 9.68 -12.05 -21.47
N SER A 561 10.80 -11.33 -21.37
CA SER A 561 11.16 -10.22 -22.26
C SER A 561 11.40 -10.65 -23.72
N MET A 562 11.65 -11.94 -23.96
CA MET A 562 11.82 -12.51 -25.30
C MET A 562 10.48 -12.67 -26.05
N ASN A 563 9.34 -12.42 -25.40
CA ASN A 563 8.00 -12.45 -26.01
C ASN A 563 7.69 -13.72 -26.82
N GLY A 564 8.23 -14.86 -26.40
CA GLY A 564 8.05 -16.16 -27.06
C GLY A 564 9.07 -16.50 -28.14
N ASP A 565 9.99 -15.61 -28.50
CA ASP A 565 11.10 -15.99 -29.38
C ASP A 565 12.02 -16.99 -28.69
N GLY A 566 12.27 -18.12 -29.34
CA GLY A 566 13.06 -19.21 -28.79
C GLY A 566 12.28 -20.18 -27.89
N PHE A 567 10.95 -20.04 -27.76
CA PHE A 567 10.09 -20.96 -27.01
C PHE A 567 9.02 -21.58 -27.91
N ASP A 568 8.71 -22.85 -27.68
CA ASP A 568 7.66 -23.60 -28.37
C ASP A 568 6.85 -24.41 -27.34
N GLN A 569 5.71 -23.84 -26.97
CA GLN A 569 4.78 -24.38 -25.98
C GLN A 569 4.02 -25.58 -26.56
N LYS A 570 3.99 -26.72 -25.85
CA LYS A 570 3.32 -27.96 -26.29
C LYS A 570 2.03 -28.28 -25.55
N VAL A 571 1.77 -27.60 -24.43
CA VAL A 571 0.57 -27.80 -23.60
C VAL A 571 -0.20 -26.51 -23.40
N ALA A 572 -1.51 -26.59 -23.22
CA ALA A 572 -2.38 -25.47 -22.88
C ALA A 572 -2.86 -25.56 -21.42
N GLN A 573 -3.38 -24.45 -20.90
CA GLN A 573 -4.04 -24.45 -19.59
C GLN A 573 -5.24 -25.42 -19.59
N GLY A 574 -5.30 -26.27 -18.56
CA GLY A 574 -6.32 -27.31 -18.38
C GLY A 574 -5.90 -28.69 -18.91
N ASP A 575 -4.76 -28.80 -19.60
CA ASP A 575 -4.26 -30.10 -20.05
C ASP A 575 -3.83 -30.96 -18.86
N LYS A 576 -4.07 -32.27 -18.95
CA LYS A 576 -3.57 -33.26 -17.99
C LYS A 576 -2.31 -33.91 -18.54
N VAL A 577 -1.25 -33.90 -17.75
CA VAL A 577 0.07 -34.41 -18.11
C VAL A 577 0.51 -35.49 -17.12
N LYS A 578 1.31 -36.44 -17.60
CA LYS A 578 2.00 -37.43 -16.78
C LYS A 578 3.45 -37.04 -16.56
N ALA A 579 4.03 -37.47 -15.46
CA ALA A 579 5.46 -37.28 -15.19
C ALA A 579 6.30 -37.72 -16.41
N GLY A 580 7.13 -36.81 -16.93
CA GLY A 580 7.96 -37.02 -18.11
C GLY A 580 7.33 -36.64 -19.45
N ASP A 581 6.06 -36.20 -19.51
CA ASP A 581 5.47 -35.63 -20.72
C ASP A 581 6.14 -34.30 -21.09
N VAL A 582 6.20 -33.94 -22.37
CA VAL A 582 6.82 -32.69 -22.83
C VAL A 582 5.83 -31.54 -22.68
N LEU A 583 6.19 -30.54 -21.87
CA LEU A 583 5.42 -29.30 -21.68
C LEU A 583 5.75 -28.26 -22.76
N GLY A 584 7.02 -28.21 -23.16
CA GLY A 584 7.52 -27.24 -24.12
C GLY A 584 8.99 -27.49 -24.47
N THR A 585 9.46 -26.78 -25.49
CA THR A 585 10.88 -26.73 -25.85
C THR A 585 11.38 -25.30 -25.90
N PHE A 586 12.66 -25.09 -25.64
CA PHE A 586 13.31 -23.78 -25.68
C PHE A 586 14.69 -23.86 -26.32
N ASP A 587 15.17 -22.73 -26.85
CA ASP A 587 16.49 -22.61 -27.49
C ASP A 587 17.45 -21.83 -26.57
N ALA A 588 18.31 -22.58 -25.87
CA ALA A 588 19.32 -22.01 -24.97
C ALA A 588 20.30 -21.06 -25.69
N ALA A 589 20.62 -21.32 -26.96
CA ALA A 589 21.50 -20.45 -27.73
C ALA A 589 20.84 -19.09 -28.03
N LYS A 590 19.52 -19.08 -28.27
CA LYS A 590 18.75 -17.84 -28.40
C LYS A 590 18.65 -17.07 -27.08
N ILE A 591 18.43 -17.76 -25.96
CA ILE A 591 18.41 -17.14 -24.62
C ILE A 591 19.77 -16.46 -24.34
N ALA A 592 20.87 -17.17 -24.61
CA ALA A 592 22.21 -16.63 -24.46
C ALA A 592 22.49 -15.46 -25.42
N ALA A 593 22.01 -15.53 -26.67
CA ALA A 593 22.16 -14.45 -27.65
C ALA A 593 21.38 -13.18 -27.25
N ALA A 594 20.29 -13.32 -26.48
CA ALA A 594 19.54 -12.22 -25.88
C ALA A 594 20.23 -11.64 -24.64
N GLY A 595 21.36 -12.21 -24.19
CA GLY A 595 22.09 -11.79 -22.99
C GLY A 595 21.43 -12.23 -21.68
N LEU A 596 20.57 -13.26 -21.75
CA LEU A 596 19.81 -13.79 -20.61
C LEU A 596 20.38 -15.13 -20.13
N ASP A 597 20.06 -15.49 -18.89
CA ASP A 597 20.44 -16.78 -18.29
C ASP A 597 19.32 -17.81 -18.51
N ASP A 598 19.66 -19.00 -19.00
CA ASP A 598 18.73 -20.12 -19.24
C ASP A 598 18.50 -21.02 -18.02
N THR A 599 19.08 -20.67 -16.86
CA THR A 599 18.80 -21.32 -15.58
C THR A 599 17.30 -21.43 -15.34
N THR A 600 16.81 -22.65 -15.16
CA THR A 600 15.39 -22.92 -14.96
C THR A 600 15.10 -23.16 -13.48
N MET A 601 14.13 -22.43 -12.94
CA MET A 601 13.69 -22.55 -11.56
C MET A 601 12.49 -23.50 -11.47
N VAL A 602 12.50 -24.38 -10.48
CA VAL A 602 11.42 -25.33 -10.18
C VAL A 602 10.99 -25.12 -8.74
N ILE A 603 9.81 -24.57 -8.54
CA ILE A 603 9.38 -24.00 -7.25
C ILE A 603 8.05 -24.61 -6.84
N VAL A 604 7.94 -24.98 -5.56
CA VAL A 604 6.65 -25.36 -4.96
C VAL A 604 6.02 -24.11 -4.38
N THR A 605 5.06 -23.53 -5.11
CA THR A 605 4.51 -22.21 -4.77
C THR A 605 3.65 -22.23 -3.50
N ASN A 606 3.08 -23.39 -3.17
CA ASN A 606 2.35 -23.62 -1.92
C ASN A 606 3.22 -24.27 -0.83
N THR A 607 4.51 -23.92 -0.76
CA THR A 607 5.43 -24.47 0.26
C THR A 607 4.90 -24.38 1.69
N ALA A 608 4.18 -23.31 2.04
CA ALA A 608 3.63 -23.12 3.39
C ALA A 608 2.58 -24.18 3.80
N ASP A 609 2.04 -24.94 2.84
CA ASP A 609 1.05 -25.99 3.07
C ASP A 609 1.69 -27.34 3.42
N TYR A 610 3.00 -27.47 3.30
CA TYR A 610 3.75 -28.70 3.57
C TYR A 610 4.58 -28.58 4.84
N ALA A 611 4.70 -29.68 5.59
CA ALA A 611 5.59 -29.79 6.75
C ALA A 611 7.07 -29.61 6.36
N SER A 612 7.46 -30.09 5.17
CA SER A 612 8.78 -29.83 4.60
C SER A 612 8.79 -29.93 3.07
N VAL A 613 9.58 -29.06 2.44
CA VAL A 613 9.94 -29.09 1.01
C VAL A 613 11.46 -29.22 0.93
N THR A 614 11.96 -30.40 0.58
CA THR A 614 13.40 -30.72 0.70
C THR A 614 13.99 -31.08 -0.65
N PRO A 615 15.01 -30.37 -1.15
CA PRO A 615 15.81 -30.82 -2.28
C PRO A 615 16.52 -32.14 -1.97
N VAL A 616 16.45 -33.14 -2.86
CA VAL A 616 17.01 -34.49 -2.62
C VAL A 616 18.05 -34.96 -3.65
N ALA A 617 18.33 -34.17 -4.67
CA ALA A 617 19.38 -34.43 -5.65
C ALA A 617 20.52 -33.42 -5.56
N GLU A 618 21.71 -33.83 -5.98
CA GLU A 618 22.89 -32.99 -6.10
C GLU A 618 23.60 -33.28 -7.44
N GLY A 619 24.22 -32.26 -8.05
CA GLY A 619 24.99 -32.43 -9.28
C GLY A 619 24.14 -32.53 -10.53
N THR A 620 24.49 -33.44 -11.45
CA THR A 620 23.78 -33.58 -12.72
C THR A 620 22.51 -34.42 -12.53
N VAL A 621 21.38 -33.87 -12.94
CA VAL A 621 20.06 -34.52 -12.90
C VAL A 621 19.58 -34.87 -14.30
N ALA A 622 19.04 -36.08 -14.46
CA ALA A 622 18.41 -36.58 -15.66
C ALA A 622 16.88 -36.52 -15.57
N LYS A 623 16.24 -36.76 -16.71
CA LYS A 623 14.78 -36.85 -16.80
C LYS A 623 14.29 -37.99 -15.92
N GLY A 624 13.43 -37.66 -14.96
CA GLY A 624 12.84 -38.64 -14.04
C GLY A 624 13.59 -38.83 -12.72
N ASP A 625 14.75 -38.19 -12.53
CA ASP A 625 15.44 -38.19 -11.24
C ASP A 625 14.61 -37.41 -10.20
N ALA A 626 14.52 -37.93 -8.98
CA ALA A 626 13.85 -37.26 -7.87
C ALA A 626 14.63 -36.02 -7.45
N VAL A 627 13.98 -34.86 -7.38
CA VAL A 627 14.65 -33.58 -7.07
C VAL A 627 14.10 -32.87 -5.84
N ILE A 628 12.81 -33.03 -5.53
CA ILE A 628 12.19 -32.44 -4.34
C ILE A 628 11.30 -33.50 -3.67
N GLU A 629 11.47 -33.69 -2.37
CA GLU A 629 10.54 -34.44 -1.52
C GLU A 629 9.62 -33.50 -0.76
N LEU A 630 8.31 -33.75 -0.85
CA LEU A 630 7.25 -33.05 -0.15
C LEU A 630 6.69 -33.95 0.94
N LYS A 631 6.62 -33.42 2.17
CA LYS A 631 5.95 -34.07 3.30
C LYS A 631 4.75 -33.26 3.74
N ALA A 632 3.57 -33.88 3.70
CA ALA A 632 2.30 -33.24 4.05
C ALA A 632 2.20 -32.94 5.56
#